data_AF-L1NVK4-F1
#
_entry.id   AF-L1NVK4-F1
#
_cell.length_a   1.000
_cell.length_b   1.000
_cell.length_c   1.000
_cell.angle_alpha   90.00
_cell.angle_beta   90.00
_cell.angle_gamma   90.00
#
_symmetry.space_group_name_H-M   'P 1'
#
loop_
_entity.id
_entity.type
_entity.pdbx_description
1 polymer ?
#
loop_
_entity_poly.entity_id
_entity_poly.type
_entity_poly.pdbx_seq_one_letter_code
_entity_poly.pdbx_strand_id
1 'polypeptide(L)'
;MMKIYFCFLGLALALVACKKNTNELTAEQKEAKLQQQLDSLANIKFLEVVKEEVDSYPIFKGVCDTATTKVGQRECFEKTFAAQFQERLKKGHYEVTEPVTDRIFLNIKVDNTGKIVLLDMKADDKTKELLATESESFEDALRANLSELSDNDSIEPAKKNGQNVSTQFELPIEINVK
;
A
#
# COMPACT_ATOMS: atom_id res chain seq x y z
N MET A 1 78.58 32.82 -25.19
CA MET A 1 79.30 32.52 -26.47
C MET A 1 78.95 31.10 -26.89
N MET A 2 79.08 30.77 -28.20
CA MET A 2 78.97 29.41 -28.80
C MET A 2 77.58 28.73 -28.69
N LYS A 3 76.58 28.98 -29.55
CA LYS A 3 76.43 28.81 -31.01
C LYS A 3 76.46 27.34 -31.52
N ILE A 4 75.54 27.06 -32.48
CA ILE A 4 75.46 25.92 -33.43
C ILE A 4 74.90 24.60 -32.83
N TYR A 5 74.01 23.80 -33.45
CA TYR A 5 73.44 23.83 -34.84
C TYR A 5 71.91 23.54 -34.95
N PHE A 6 71.48 22.77 -35.98
CA PHE A 6 70.11 22.37 -36.41
C PHE A 6 70.06 20.83 -36.66
N CYS A 7 68.86 20.20 -36.64
CA CYS A 7 68.33 19.40 -37.78
C CYS A 7 66.97 18.69 -37.52
N PHE A 8 65.90 19.27 -38.09
CA PHE A 8 64.79 18.68 -38.87
C PHE A 8 64.33 17.19 -38.77
N LEU A 9 62.99 17.07 -38.67
CA LEU A 9 62.05 16.19 -39.43
C LEU A 9 61.72 14.74 -38.93
N GLY A 10 60.43 14.39 -38.98
CA GLY A 10 59.88 13.03 -38.76
C GLY A 10 58.68 13.00 -37.79
N LEU A 11 57.52 13.56 -38.15
CA LEU A 11 56.40 12.93 -38.87
C LEU A 11 55.63 11.83 -38.08
N ALA A 12 54.45 12.24 -37.57
CA ALA A 12 53.25 11.48 -37.21
C ALA A 12 53.30 9.95 -36.95
N LEU A 13 52.91 9.57 -35.72
CA LEU A 13 52.10 8.36 -35.47
C LEU A 13 50.96 8.69 -34.49
N ALA A 14 49.77 8.91 -35.02
CA ALA A 14 48.54 9.00 -34.22
C ALA A 14 48.08 7.58 -33.86
N LEU A 15 48.43 7.10 -32.68
CA LEU A 15 47.79 5.92 -32.10
C LEU A 15 46.56 6.35 -31.31
N VAL A 16 45.42 6.40 -32.02
CA VAL A 16 44.10 6.38 -31.39
C VAL A 16 43.98 5.07 -30.62
N ALA A 17 44.12 5.14 -29.30
CA ALA A 17 43.87 4.00 -28.43
C ALA A 17 42.36 3.68 -28.44
N CYS A 18 41.95 2.73 -29.29
CA CYS A 18 40.61 2.15 -29.22
C CYS A 18 40.40 1.51 -27.84
N LYS A 19 39.73 2.24 -26.95
CA LYS A 19 39.25 1.74 -25.67
C LYS A 19 38.25 0.62 -25.95
N LYS A 20 38.72 -0.62 -25.91
CA LYS A 20 37.91 -1.82 -26.19
C LYS A 20 36.88 -1.94 -25.07
N ASN A 21 35.67 -1.47 -25.33
CA ASN A 21 34.61 -1.35 -24.33
C ASN A 21 33.93 -2.72 -24.14
N THR A 22 34.63 -3.65 -23.50
CA THR A 22 34.05 -4.91 -23.03
C THR A 22 33.16 -4.63 -21.83
N ASN A 23 31.87 -4.39 -22.10
CA ASN A 23 30.81 -4.33 -21.09
C ASN A 23 30.53 -5.73 -20.50
N GLU A 24 31.52 -6.30 -19.82
CA GLU A 24 31.27 -7.37 -18.85
C GLU A 24 31.35 -6.76 -17.45
N LEU A 25 30.24 -6.85 -16.72
CA LEU A 25 30.20 -6.43 -15.32
C LEU A 25 31.22 -7.23 -14.51
N THR A 26 31.95 -6.55 -13.61
CA THR A 26 32.79 -7.20 -12.60
C THR A 26 31.94 -8.12 -11.71
N ALA A 27 32.56 -9.06 -10.98
CA ALA A 27 31.83 -9.95 -10.07
C ALA A 27 31.01 -9.13 -9.04
N GLU A 28 31.64 -8.12 -8.43
CA GLU A 28 31.01 -7.16 -7.52
C GLU A 28 29.81 -6.42 -8.14
N GLN A 29 29.92 -5.98 -9.40
CA GLN A 29 28.80 -5.36 -10.12
C GLN A 29 27.67 -6.35 -10.44
N LYS A 30 27.99 -7.62 -10.68
CA LYS A 30 26.99 -8.69 -10.89
C LYS A 30 26.26 -9.01 -9.58
N GLU A 31 26.97 -9.07 -8.46
CA GLU A 31 26.42 -9.28 -7.13
C GLU A 31 25.53 -8.12 -6.69
N ALA A 32 26.00 -6.87 -6.81
CA ALA A 32 25.21 -5.68 -6.50
C ALA A 32 23.93 -5.59 -7.36
N LYS A 33 24.02 -5.93 -8.65
CA LYS A 33 22.85 -5.98 -9.54
C LYS A 33 21.88 -7.11 -9.15
N LEU A 34 22.39 -8.29 -8.79
CA LEU A 34 21.56 -9.39 -8.32
C LEU A 34 20.84 -9.02 -7.02
N GLN A 35 21.53 -8.39 -6.06
CA GLN A 35 20.92 -7.90 -4.82
C GLN A 35 19.81 -6.88 -5.11
N GLN A 36 20.07 -5.88 -5.97
CA GLN A 36 19.05 -4.92 -6.41
C GLN A 36 17.83 -5.61 -7.06
N GLN A 37 18.03 -6.68 -7.83
CA GLN A 37 16.94 -7.47 -8.42
C GLN A 37 16.17 -8.28 -7.37
N LEU A 38 16.83 -8.81 -6.34
CA LEU A 38 16.19 -9.48 -5.21
C LEU A 38 15.37 -8.50 -4.34
N ASP A 39 15.93 -7.33 -4.02
CA ASP A 39 15.27 -6.30 -3.21
C ASP A 39 14.01 -5.75 -3.90
N SER A 40 14.10 -5.48 -5.21
CA SER A 40 12.95 -5.04 -6.01
C SER A 40 11.88 -6.14 -6.14
N LEU A 41 12.27 -7.41 -6.32
CA LEU A 41 11.33 -8.54 -6.33
C LEU A 41 10.63 -8.71 -4.97
N ALA A 42 11.36 -8.59 -3.86
CA ALA A 42 10.80 -8.66 -2.52
C ALA A 42 9.77 -7.55 -2.29
N ASN A 43 10.11 -6.30 -2.65
CA ASN A 43 9.20 -5.16 -2.54
C ASN A 43 7.92 -5.34 -3.39
N ILE A 44 8.04 -5.83 -4.63
CA ILE A 44 6.87 -6.14 -5.47
C ILE A 44 5.94 -7.13 -4.76
N LYS A 45 6.49 -8.20 -4.17
CA LYS A 45 5.71 -9.23 -3.47
C LYS A 45 5.06 -8.74 -2.17
N PHE A 46 5.65 -7.76 -1.48
CA PHE A 46 5.02 -7.12 -0.32
C PHE A 46 3.86 -6.18 -0.70
N LEU A 47 3.96 -5.52 -1.86
CA LEU A 47 2.91 -4.66 -2.40
C LEU A 47 1.76 -5.43 -3.06
N GLU A 48 1.99 -6.69 -3.44
CA GLU A 48 0.97 -7.56 -4.03
C GLU A 48 -0.15 -7.88 -3.03
N VAL A 49 -1.40 -7.66 -3.47
CA VAL A 49 -2.58 -8.07 -2.71
C VAL A 49 -2.91 -9.51 -3.04
N VAL A 50 -2.99 -10.36 -2.01
CA VAL A 50 -3.38 -11.76 -2.15
C VAL A 50 -4.89 -11.83 -2.39
N LYS A 51 -5.27 -12.29 -3.59
CA LYS A 51 -6.67 -12.56 -4.01
C LYS A 51 -7.10 -14.02 -3.83
N GLU A 52 -6.19 -14.86 -3.35
CA GLU A 52 -6.38 -16.29 -3.07
C GLU A 52 -6.64 -16.53 -1.58
N GLU A 53 -6.89 -17.78 -1.17
CA GLU A 53 -6.89 -18.14 0.24
C GLU A 53 -5.55 -17.84 0.93
N VAL A 54 -5.65 -17.43 2.19
CA VAL A 54 -4.56 -17.17 3.15
C VAL A 54 -4.51 -18.27 4.23
N ASP A 55 -3.43 -18.31 5.00
CA ASP A 55 -3.26 -19.21 6.15
C ASP A 55 -4.08 -18.71 7.35
N SER A 56 -4.09 -17.40 7.56
CA SER A 56 -4.94 -16.70 8.52
C SER A 56 -5.41 -15.36 7.95
N TYR A 57 -6.64 -14.97 8.29
CA TYR A 57 -7.17 -13.65 7.95
C TYR A 57 -6.70 -12.60 8.97
N PRO A 58 -6.82 -11.29 8.67
CA PRO A 58 -6.51 -10.25 9.64
C PRO A 58 -7.43 -10.36 10.86
N ILE A 59 -6.94 -9.95 12.04
CA ILE A 59 -7.73 -9.95 13.28
C ILE A 59 -7.48 -8.68 14.09
N PHE A 60 -8.56 -8.13 14.66
CA PHE A 60 -8.46 -7.11 15.72
C PHE A 60 -8.03 -7.78 17.02
N LYS A 61 -6.82 -7.49 17.51
CA LYS A 61 -6.29 -8.10 18.74
C LYS A 61 -7.13 -7.70 19.96
N GLY A 62 -7.31 -8.64 20.89
CA GLY A 62 -8.19 -8.49 22.05
C GLY A 62 -9.69 -8.64 21.74
N VAL A 63 -10.11 -8.47 20.48
CA VAL A 63 -11.51 -8.63 20.06
C VAL A 63 -11.74 -9.98 19.37
N CYS A 64 -10.85 -10.36 18.46
CA CYS A 64 -10.97 -11.56 17.63
C CYS A 64 -10.04 -12.72 18.05
N ASP A 65 -9.40 -12.63 19.22
CA ASP A 65 -8.41 -13.62 19.69
C ASP A 65 -8.97 -15.05 19.83
N THR A 66 -10.28 -15.19 20.05
CA THR A 66 -10.98 -16.49 20.14
C THR A 66 -11.34 -17.07 18.77
N ALA A 67 -11.18 -16.32 17.69
CA ALA A 67 -11.43 -16.77 16.32
C ALA A 67 -10.26 -17.62 15.81
N THR A 68 -10.33 -18.93 16.07
CA THR A 68 -9.24 -19.87 15.76
C THR A 68 -9.30 -20.48 14.35
N THR A 69 -10.42 -20.37 13.65
CA THR A 69 -10.60 -20.89 12.28
C THR A 69 -10.51 -19.77 11.24
N LYS A 70 -10.04 -20.06 10.03
CA LYS A 70 -9.94 -19.05 8.95
C LYS A 70 -11.26 -18.33 8.68
N VAL A 71 -12.36 -19.09 8.64
CA VAL A 71 -13.73 -18.54 8.48
C VAL A 71 -14.12 -17.67 9.67
N GLY A 72 -13.88 -18.12 10.90
CA GLY A 72 -14.17 -17.34 12.10
C GLY A 72 -13.36 -16.05 12.20
N GLN A 73 -12.08 -16.07 11.81
CA GLN A 73 -11.22 -14.88 11.77
C GLN A 73 -11.76 -13.85 10.79
N ARG A 74 -12.07 -14.30 9.56
CA ARG A 74 -12.67 -13.47 8.53
C ARG A 74 -13.99 -12.86 9.01
N GLU A 75 -14.93 -13.67 9.48
CA GLU A 75 -16.22 -13.18 9.98
C GLU A 75 -16.04 -12.21 11.15
N CYS A 76 -15.14 -12.49 12.09
CA CYS A 76 -14.89 -11.61 13.23
C CYS A 76 -14.31 -10.26 12.77
N PHE A 77 -13.35 -10.26 11.85
CA PHE A 77 -12.79 -9.05 11.26
C PHE A 77 -13.86 -8.23 10.53
N GLU A 78 -14.62 -8.85 9.62
CA GLU A 78 -15.67 -8.17 8.84
C GLU A 78 -16.74 -7.54 9.76
N LYS A 79 -17.20 -8.27 10.78
CA LYS A 79 -18.20 -7.78 11.76
C LYS A 79 -17.64 -6.69 12.68
N THR A 80 -16.41 -6.85 13.17
CA THR A 80 -15.76 -5.88 14.07
C THR A 80 -15.48 -4.57 13.34
N PHE A 81 -14.91 -4.65 12.13
CA PHE A 81 -14.69 -3.50 11.26
C PHE A 81 -16.01 -2.76 11.00
N ALA A 82 -17.06 -3.46 10.57
CA ALA A 82 -18.35 -2.83 10.28
C ALA A 82 -18.93 -2.12 11.51
N ALA A 83 -18.90 -2.76 12.68
CA ALA A 83 -19.42 -2.17 13.92
C ALA A 83 -18.60 -0.94 14.38
N GLN A 84 -17.26 -1.02 14.38
CA GLN A 84 -16.40 0.12 14.74
C GLN A 84 -16.56 1.28 13.75
N PHE A 85 -16.66 0.98 12.46
CA PHE A 85 -16.79 2.00 11.43
C PHE A 85 -18.16 2.69 11.47
N GLN A 86 -19.24 1.92 11.66
CA GLN A 86 -20.58 2.48 11.89
C GLN A 86 -20.64 3.39 13.12
N GLU A 87 -19.93 3.03 14.19
CA GLU A 87 -19.87 3.85 15.40
C GLU A 87 -19.09 5.16 15.18
N ARG A 88 -18.06 5.13 14.33
CA ARG A 88 -17.36 6.36 13.86
C ARG A 88 -18.28 7.23 13.01
N LEU A 89 -19.00 6.67 12.05
CA LEU A 89 -19.99 7.39 11.23
C LEU A 89 -21.13 8.03 12.05
N LYS A 90 -21.51 7.46 13.20
CA LYS A 90 -22.50 8.09 14.11
C LYS A 90 -21.93 9.24 14.95
N LYS A 91 -20.60 9.29 15.12
CA LYS A 91 -19.88 10.29 15.91
C LYS A 91 -19.32 11.43 15.06
N GLY A 92 -19.20 11.22 13.75
CA GLY A 92 -18.82 12.27 12.80
C GLY A 92 -19.81 13.43 12.81
N HIS A 93 -19.28 14.64 12.63
CA HIS A 93 -20.08 15.85 12.49
C HIS A 93 -20.45 16.04 11.02
N TYR A 94 -21.64 15.59 10.64
CA TYR A 94 -22.20 15.78 9.31
C TYR A 94 -23.28 16.86 9.35
N GLU A 95 -23.17 17.88 8.50
CA GLU A 95 -24.19 18.94 8.35
C GLU A 95 -25.26 18.51 7.33
N VAL A 96 -25.89 17.36 7.57
CA VAL A 96 -26.91 16.81 6.66
C VAL A 96 -28.15 17.71 6.63
N THR A 97 -28.67 17.98 5.44
CA THR A 97 -29.94 18.72 5.28
C THR A 97 -31.17 17.85 5.51
N GLU A 98 -31.02 16.52 5.44
CA GLU A 98 -32.02 15.51 5.75
C GLU A 98 -31.36 14.22 6.27
N PRO A 99 -32.05 13.39 7.09
CA PRO A 99 -31.48 12.16 7.62
C PRO A 99 -31.07 11.15 6.53
N VAL A 100 -29.85 10.62 6.64
CA VAL A 100 -29.29 9.65 5.69
C VAL A 100 -29.40 8.23 6.28
N THR A 101 -30.13 7.36 5.59
CA THR A 101 -30.17 5.91 5.88
C THR A 101 -29.97 5.15 4.58
N ASP A 102 -28.80 4.53 4.44
CA ASP A 102 -28.33 3.90 3.20
C ASP A 102 -27.36 2.74 3.52
N ARG A 103 -27.05 1.88 2.55
CA ARG A 103 -25.99 0.86 2.64
C ARG A 103 -24.94 1.12 1.57
N ILE A 104 -23.75 1.51 2.01
CA ILE A 104 -22.58 1.66 1.14
C ILE A 104 -21.73 0.38 1.15
N PHE A 105 -20.90 0.21 0.13
CA PHE A 105 -19.87 -0.84 0.08
C PHE A 105 -18.49 -0.19 0.06
N LEU A 106 -17.63 -0.55 1.01
CA LEU A 106 -16.25 -0.10 1.07
C LEU A 106 -15.32 -1.18 0.53
N ASN A 107 -14.52 -0.84 -0.48
CA ASN A 107 -13.42 -1.69 -0.92
C ASN A 107 -12.15 -1.25 -0.17
N ILE A 108 -11.71 -2.08 0.78
CA ILE A 108 -10.55 -1.79 1.62
C ILE A 108 -9.41 -2.78 1.34
N LYS A 109 -8.17 -2.32 1.59
CA LYS A 109 -6.99 -3.16 1.73
C LYS A 109 -6.53 -3.14 3.19
N VAL A 110 -6.35 -4.30 3.80
CA VAL A 110 -5.49 -4.43 5.00
C VAL A 110 -4.10 -4.79 4.50
N ASP A 111 -3.09 -3.95 4.74
CA ASP A 111 -1.73 -4.21 4.28
C ASP A 111 -0.97 -5.19 5.18
N ASN A 112 0.25 -5.54 4.76
CA ASN A 112 1.15 -6.46 5.48
C ASN A 112 1.66 -5.92 6.85
N THR A 113 1.31 -4.69 7.23
CA THR A 113 1.58 -4.10 8.55
C THR A 113 0.35 -4.04 9.44
N GLY A 114 -0.84 -4.29 8.89
CA GLY A 114 -2.13 -4.20 9.58
C GLY A 114 -2.89 -2.89 9.32
N LYS A 115 -2.34 -1.96 8.53
CA LYS A 115 -3.04 -0.70 8.21
C LYS A 115 -4.17 -0.93 7.21
N ILE A 116 -5.33 -0.33 7.48
CA ILE A 116 -6.48 -0.30 6.59
C ILE A 116 -6.40 0.92 5.67
N VAL A 117 -6.57 0.69 4.37
CA VAL A 117 -6.53 1.71 3.32
C VAL A 117 -7.81 1.60 2.48
N LEU A 118 -8.53 2.71 2.29
CA LEU A 118 -9.63 2.77 1.33
C LEU A 118 -9.07 2.71 -0.11
N LEU A 119 -9.63 1.82 -0.92
CA LEU A 119 -9.34 1.74 -2.35
C LEU A 119 -10.39 2.53 -3.14
N ASP A 120 -11.66 2.20 -2.91
CA ASP A 120 -12.82 2.88 -3.47
C ASP A 120 -14.07 2.64 -2.60
N MET A 121 -15.17 3.34 -2.91
CA MET A 121 -16.48 3.09 -2.32
C MET A 121 -17.58 3.06 -3.38
N LYS A 122 -18.62 2.26 -3.13
CA LYS A 122 -19.89 2.28 -3.86
C LYS A 122 -20.97 2.81 -2.93
N ALA A 123 -21.62 3.89 -3.33
CA ALA A 123 -22.71 4.56 -2.63
C ALA A 123 -23.53 5.34 -3.65
N ASP A 124 -24.79 5.61 -3.37
CA ASP A 124 -25.60 6.51 -4.20
C ASP A 124 -25.00 7.92 -4.19
N ASP A 125 -25.02 8.61 -5.33
CA ASP A 125 -24.46 9.96 -5.47
C ASP A 125 -25.08 10.94 -4.47
N LYS A 126 -26.38 10.80 -4.20
CA LYS A 126 -27.11 11.56 -3.17
C LYS A 126 -26.54 11.34 -1.76
N THR A 127 -26.15 10.12 -1.41
CA THR A 127 -25.51 9.79 -0.13
C THR A 127 -24.12 10.43 -0.05
N LYS A 128 -23.36 10.43 -1.15
CA LYS A 128 -22.05 11.11 -1.22
C LYS A 128 -22.18 12.63 -1.09
N GLU A 129 -23.21 13.23 -1.69
CA GLU A 129 -23.50 14.67 -1.61
C GLU A 129 -23.93 15.08 -0.19
N LEU A 130 -24.89 14.38 0.41
CA LEU A 130 -25.39 14.72 1.74
C LEU A 130 -24.36 14.53 2.87
N LEU A 131 -23.41 13.61 2.71
CA LEU A 131 -22.37 13.33 3.72
C LEU A 131 -21.03 14.03 3.43
N ALA A 132 -20.96 14.85 2.38
CA ALA A 132 -19.85 15.77 2.16
C ALA A 132 -20.00 17.04 3.02
N THR A 133 -18.91 17.80 3.16
CA THR A 133 -18.93 19.16 3.72
C THR A 133 -18.44 20.14 2.66
N GLU A 134 -18.61 21.44 2.90
CA GLU A 134 -18.08 22.52 2.05
C GLU A 134 -16.56 22.42 1.79
N SER A 135 -15.81 21.71 2.65
CA SER A 135 -14.35 21.60 2.58
C SER A 135 -13.80 20.19 2.36
N GLU A 136 -14.62 19.14 2.48
CA GLU A 136 -14.15 17.75 2.46
C GLU A 136 -15.17 16.82 1.79
N SER A 137 -14.70 15.97 0.87
CA SER A 137 -15.53 14.94 0.25
C SER A 137 -15.82 13.80 1.24
N PHE A 138 -16.96 13.13 1.11
CA PHE A 138 -17.26 11.97 1.95
C PHE A 138 -16.16 10.89 1.87
N GLU A 139 -15.57 10.67 0.68
CA GLU A 139 -14.46 9.72 0.52
C GLU A 139 -13.19 10.09 1.28
N ASP A 140 -12.87 11.37 1.40
CA ASP A 140 -11.69 11.83 2.14
C ASP A 140 -11.92 11.73 3.66
N ALA A 141 -13.11 12.10 4.13
CA ALA A 141 -13.52 11.86 5.52
C ALA A 141 -13.47 10.37 5.88
N LEU A 142 -13.88 9.47 4.96
CA LEU A 142 -13.76 8.02 5.14
C LEU A 142 -12.28 7.58 5.21
N ARG A 143 -11.39 8.12 4.36
CA ARG A 143 -9.94 7.84 4.41
C ARG A 143 -9.33 8.25 5.76
N ALA A 144 -9.68 9.43 6.28
CA ALA A 144 -9.24 9.89 7.59
C ALA A 144 -9.69 8.96 8.72
N ASN A 145 -10.99 8.60 8.75
CA ASN A 145 -11.56 7.66 9.73
C ASN A 145 -10.88 6.28 9.68
N LEU A 146 -10.50 5.78 8.50
CA LEU A 146 -9.83 4.49 8.33
C LEU A 146 -8.36 4.51 8.77
N SER A 147 -7.65 5.62 8.58
CA SER A 147 -6.31 5.79 9.17
C SER A 147 -6.40 5.76 10.70
N GLU A 148 -7.32 6.55 11.27
CA GLU A 148 -7.47 6.63 12.73
C GLU A 148 -7.93 5.31 13.36
N LEU A 149 -8.78 4.54 12.68
CA LEU A 149 -9.11 3.16 13.05
C LEU A 149 -7.85 2.28 13.09
N SER A 150 -7.02 2.36 12.05
CA SER A 150 -5.77 1.58 11.94
C SER A 150 -4.68 1.97 12.94
N ASP A 151 -4.67 3.23 13.37
CA ASP A 151 -3.67 3.76 14.30
C ASP A 151 -4.07 3.55 15.77
N ASN A 152 -5.38 3.46 16.07
CA ASN A 152 -5.89 3.18 17.42
C ASN A 152 -6.07 1.68 17.72
N ASP A 153 -6.46 0.86 16.73
CA ASP A 153 -6.74 -0.55 16.90
C ASP A 153 -5.58 -1.44 16.42
N SER A 154 -5.11 -2.35 17.28
CA SER A 154 -4.01 -3.26 16.91
C SER A 154 -4.52 -4.41 16.04
N ILE A 155 -4.38 -4.26 14.73
CA ILE A 155 -4.75 -5.29 13.73
C ILE A 155 -3.53 -6.18 13.46
N GLU A 156 -3.67 -7.50 13.60
CA GLU A 156 -2.73 -8.43 13.00
C GLU A 156 -3.07 -8.60 11.51
N PRO A 157 -2.12 -8.44 10.58
CA PRO A 157 -2.37 -8.66 9.16
C PRO A 157 -2.57 -10.14 8.83
N ALA A 158 -3.15 -10.41 7.65
CA ALA A 158 -3.27 -11.74 7.10
C ALA A 158 -1.89 -12.39 6.89
N LYS A 159 -1.81 -13.72 7.00
CA LYS A 159 -0.58 -14.49 6.75
C LYS A 159 -0.75 -15.47 5.59
N LYS A 160 0.27 -15.60 4.74
CA LYS A 160 0.35 -16.63 3.72
C LYS A 160 1.77 -17.17 3.61
N ASN A 161 1.90 -18.50 3.65
CA ASN A 161 3.17 -19.20 3.88
C ASN A 161 3.94 -18.63 5.10
N GLY A 162 3.21 -18.32 6.18
CA GLY A 162 3.75 -17.75 7.42
C GLY A 162 4.25 -16.29 7.34
N GLN A 163 4.16 -15.63 6.18
CA GLN A 163 4.54 -14.22 6.00
C GLN A 163 3.31 -13.31 5.99
N ASN A 164 3.44 -12.10 6.55
CA ASN A 164 2.37 -11.11 6.50
C ASN A 164 2.14 -10.65 5.05
N VAL A 165 0.89 -10.58 4.62
CA VAL A 165 0.49 -10.22 3.26
C VAL A 165 -0.66 -9.21 3.25
N SER A 166 -0.73 -8.42 2.17
CA SER A 166 -1.87 -7.52 1.94
C SER A 166 -3.11 -8.32 1.49
N THR A 167 -4.28 -7.99 2.02
CA THR A 167 -5.58 -8.60 1.65
C THR A 167 -6.63 -7.53 1.36
N GLN A 168 -7.63 -7.87 0.55
CA GLN A 168 -8.72 -6.98 0.12
C GLN A 168 -10.08 -7.51 0.60
N PHE A 169 -10.97 -6.58 0.95
CA PHE A 169 -12.34 -6.87 1.36
C PHE A 169 -13.31 -5.87 0.73
N GLU A 170 -14.48 -6.36 0.30
CA GLU A 170 -15.64 -5.54 -0.05
C GLU A 170 -16.66 -5.67 1.09
N LEU A 171 -16.85 -4.59 1.86
CA LEU A 171 -17.58 -4.63 3.13
C LEU A 171 -18.85 -3.75 3.07
N PRO A 172 -20.06 -4.32 3.28
CA PRO A 172 -21.28 -3.54 3.38
C PRO A 172 -21.34 -2.81 4.73
N ILE A 173 -21.60 -1.51 4.69
CA ILE A 173 -21.73 -0.64 5.86
C ILE A 173 -23.10 0.05 5.81
N GLU A 174 -23.97 -0.24 6.78
CA GLU A 174 -25.18 0.55 7.01
C GLU A 174 -24.79 1.95 7.52
N ILE A 175 -25.35 2.99 6.93
CA ILE A 175 -25.28 4.38 7.39
C ILE A 175 -26.60 4.72 8.10
N ASN A 176 -26.49 5.40 9.25
CA ASN A 176 -27.62 6.03 9.91
C ASN A 176 -27.15 7.35 10.55
N VAL A 177 -27.25 8.43 9.78
CA VAL A 177 -26.88 9.81 10.17
C VAL A 177 -28.14 10.66 10.21
N LYS A 178 -28.24 11.59 11.17
CA LYS A 178 -29.45 12.35 11.50
C LYS A 178 -29.12 13.79 11.84
#